data_AF-A0A9C9VLL8-F1
#
_entry.id   AF-A0A9C9VLL8-F1
#
_cell.length_a   1.000
_cell.length_b   1.000
_cell.length_c   1.000
_cell.angle_alpha   90.00
_cell.angle_beta   90.00
_cell.angle_gamma   90.00
#
_symmetry.space_group_name_H-M   'P 1'
#
loop_
_entity.id
_entity.type
_entity.pdbx_description
1 polymer ?
#
loop_
_entity_poly.entity_id
_entity_poly.type
_entity_poly.pdbx_seq_one_letter_code
_entity_poly.pdbx_strand_id
1 'polypeptide(L)'
;MKKLIILLLLPLILPFFMYGHIKDERLFKTGNIPPSVMILIDRSGSMDDEVYYYDTTNALQTIVLHDYSGYHDTTIIGWYDNEIFSDGPGDMSWFNNTNADTTWTLKIHQYSWFNLDSLIVNSWKLRLFHGGTFTDFNGNSFALGTFQNNASDAINVTGIGTIDSARCYIDLSCKDSWFGHTYLNEIEVDLEGPSNTDTTVQHTSTRIKEALKVLHSLLDANADGIVDSTDEKYLNVKMGQGFHIYSNAYQPPGAYAQFSYSGVQSYNENTRKWEDLPYGYNYYLHTDTIGSHFKKIWDDINYTKVRGWTPNGKLLKVTIDYYDKWMGSHPDLYCIPKNIILITDGESNTPTTCSNGSKDVVYYAYKAHQDSINVFAVGFGTDITQGGANELNWVAYWGGTDNPSDTNIGDTTKVDPRYGCPVRTPSDYYLS
;
A
#
# COMPACT_ATOMS: atom_id res chain seq x y z
N MET A 1 16.80 45.55 58.92
CA MET A 1 16.70 44.06 58.92
C MET A 1 15.86 43.48 57.78
N LYS A 2 14.71 44.05 57.40
CA LYS A 2 13.87 43.52 56.29
C LYS A 2 14.56 43.49 54.90
N LYS A 3 15.47 44.43 54.60
CA LYS A 3 16.20 44.48 53.31
C LYS A 3 17.29 43.41 53.16
N LEU A 4 17.80 42.85 54.27
CA LEU A 4 18.87 41.84 54.24
C LEU A 4 18.32 40.43 53.96
N ILE A 5 17.07 40.16 54.36
CA ILE A 5 16.40 38.87 54.14
C ILE A 5 16.11 38.64 52.64
N ILE A 6 15.76 39.71 51.90
CA ILE A 6 15.48 39.61 50.46
C ILE A 6 16.75 39.30 49.65
N LEU A 7 17.91 39.83 50.05
CA LEU A 7 19.18 39.56 49.37
C LEU A 7 19.68 38.12 49.58
N LEU A 8 19.39 37.52 50.74
CA LEU A 8 19.77 36.14 51.07
C LEU A 8 18.85 35.11 50.39
N LEU A 9 17.59 35.45 50.11
CA LEU A 9 16.64 34.57 49.42
C LEU A 9 16.81 34.60 47.89
N LEU A 10 17.37 35.68 47.32
CA LEU A 10 17.53 35.84 45.87
C LEU A 10 18.27 34.66 45.18
N PRO A 11 19.41 34.14 45.66
CA PRO A 11 20.09 33.00 45.02
C PRO A 11 19.36 31.66 45.20
N LEU A 12 18.44 31.56 46.16
CA LEU A 12 17.64 30.35 46.42
C LEU A 12 16.38 30.30 45.56
N ILE A 13 15.86 31.46 45.15
CA ILE A 13 14.69 31.59 44.27
C ILE A 13 15.11 31.75 42.79
N LEU A 14 16.33 32.22 42.50
CA LEU A 14 16.85 32.33 41.13
C LEU A 14 16.75 31.05 40.29
N PRO A 15 17.05 29.84 40.83
CA PRO A 15 16.90 28.59 40.09
C PRO A 15 15.44 28.31 39.72
N PHE A 16 14.49 28.68 40.57
CA PHE A 16 13.06 28.51 40.29
C PHE A 16 12.56 29.47 39.20
N PHE A 17 13.12 30.69 39.10
CA PHE A 17 12.83 31.61 38.00
C PHE A 17 13.59 31.28 36.72
N MET A 18 14.78 30.66 36.80
CA MET A 18 15.51 30.19 35.62
C MET A 18 14.96 28.86 35.07
N TYR A 19 14.35 28.01 35.90
CA TYR A 19 13.56 26.85 35.44
C TYR A 19 12.12 27.22 35.02
N GLY A 20 11.54 28.25 35.63
CA GLY A 20 10.18 28.73 35.30
C GLY A 20 10.06 29.54 34.02
N HIS A 21 11.16 29.75 33.29
CA HIS A 21 11.21 30.45 32.00
C HIS A 21 11.73 29.56 30.86
N ILE A 22 11.34 28.28 30.84
CA ILE A 22 11.14 27.66 29.52
C ILE A 22 9.96 28.39 28.91
N LYS A 23 10.28 29.29 27.99
CA LYS A 23 9.33 30.12 27.27
C LYS A 23 8.28 29.24 26.61
N ASP A 24 7.10 29.21 27.21
CA ASP A 24 5.93 28.52 26.70
C ASP A 24 5.21 29.36 25.63
N GLU A 25 6.00 29.84 24.66
CA GLU A 25 5.50 30.32 23.36
C GLU A 25 5.24 29.14 22.41
N ARG A 26 5.59 27.91 22.83
CA ARG A 26 5.26 26.65 22.16
C ARG A 26 3.80 26.23 22.38
N LEU A 27 3.19 26.58 23.52
CA LEU A 27 1.76 26.29 23.78
C LEU A 27 0.77 27.02 22.84
N PHE A 28 1.22 28.08 22.14
CA PHE A 28 0.34 28.93 21.33
C PHE A 28 0.70 28.96 19.83
N LYS A 29 1.55 28.04 19.36
CA LYS A 29 1.91 27.90 17.93
C LYS A 29 1.68 26.49 17.35
N THR A 30 0.91 25.62 17.98
CA THR A 30 0.65 24.27 17.44
C THR A 30 -0.58 24.24 16.52
N GLY A 31 -0.63 25.16 15.55
CA GLY A 31 -1.53 25.02 14.41
C GLY A 31 -0.86 24.12 13.37
N ASN A 32 -0.94 22.81 13.56
CA ASN A 32 -0.55 21.75 12.60
C ASN A 32 0.95 21.43 12.48
N ILE A 33 1.63 21.03 13.57
CA ILE A 33 2.86 20.24 13.38
C ILE A 33 2.43 18.83 12.94
N PRO A 34 2.79 18.38 11.73
CA PRO A 34 2.38 17.07 11.24
C PRO A 34 2.87 15.94 12.15
N PRO A 35 2.06 14.88 12.38
CA PRO A 35 2.54 13.66 13.00
C PRO A 35 3.69 13.04 12.19
N SER A 36 4.43 12.14 12.80
CA SER A 36 5.41 11.31 12.10
C SER A 36 4.92 9.88 11.95
N VAL A 37 5.32 9.24 10.85
CA VAL A 37 5.05 7.82 10.61
C VAL A 37 6.26 7.13 9.97
N MET A 38 6.60 5.94 10.46
CA MET A 38 7.54 5.02 9.82
C MET A 38 6.78 3.81 9.27
N ILE A 39 6.87 3.58 7.95
CA ILE A 39 6.28 2.41 7.29
C ILE A 39 7.32 1.29 7.29
N LEU A 40 7.04 0.20 7.99
CA LEU A 40 7.91 -0.97 8.04
C LEU A 40 7.31 -2.08 7.18
N ILE A 41 8.01 -2.45 6.12
CA ILE A 41 7.53 -3.47 5.18
C ILE A 41 8.33 -4.74 5.39
N ASP A 42 7.63 -5.82 5.71
CA ASP A 42 8.20 -7.16 5.66
C ASP A 42 8.47 -7.55 4.20
N ARG A 43 9.67 -8.08 3.99
CA ARG A 43 10.16 -8.55 2.69
C ARG A 43 10.68 -9.98 2.80
N SER A 44 10.20 -10.71 3.80
CA SER A 44 10.43 -12.13 3.98
C SER A 44 9.98 -12.91 2.75
N GLY A 45 10.49 -14.13 2.58
CA GLY A 45 10.10 -14.99 1.46
C GLY A 45 8.61 -15.32 1.46
N SER A 46 7.94 -15.32 2.61
CA SER A 46 6.50 -15.60 2.69
C SER A 46 5.64 -14.48 2.11
N MET A 47 6.19 -13.26 1.99
CA MET A 47 5.53 -12.17 1.25
C MET A 47 5.49 -12.40 -0.27
N ASP A 48 6.24 -13.39 -0.81
CA ASP A 48 6.13 -13.82 -2.21
C ASP A 48 4.99 -14.82 -2.43
N ASP A 49 4.43 -15.38 -1.35
CA ASP A 49 3.41 -16.40 -1.48
C ASP A 49 2.20 -15.85 -2.26
N GLU A 50 1.66 -16.69 -3.13
CA GLU A 50 0.50 -16.34 -3.92
C GLU A 50 -0.68 -16.04 -3.00
N VAL A 51 -1.40 -14.97 -3.32
CA VAL A 51 -2.67 -14.64 -2.69
C VAL A 51 -3.77 -14.94 -3.67
N TYR A 52 -4.74 -15.68 -3.18
CA TYR A 52 -5.92 -16.07 -3.92
C TYR A 52 -7.11 -15.27 -3.44
N TYR A 53 -7.64 -14.41 -4.31
CA TYR A 53 -8.89 -13.73 -4.04
C TYR A 53 -10.02 -14.47 -4.75
N TYR A 54 -11.08 -14.74 -3.99
CA TYR A 54 -12.34 -15.24 -4.51
C TYR A 54 -13.35 -14.11 -4.40
N ASP A 55 -13.79 -13.57 -5.53
CA ASP A 55 -14.95 -12.69 -5.52
C ASP A 55 -16.19 -13.54 -5.19
N THR A 56 -16.66 -13.42 -3.95
CA THR A 56 -17.83 -14.14 -3.44
C THR A 56 -19.12 -13.35 -3.62
N THR A 57 -19.04 -12.13 -4.16
CA THR A 57 -20.23 -11.38 -4.51
C THR A 57 -20.67 -11.76 -5.91
N ASN A 58 -21.98 -11.95 -6.13
CA ASN A 58 -22.56 -12.03 -7.48
C ASN A 58 -22.40 -10.72 -8.28
N ALA A 59 -21.41 -9.89 -7.93
CA ALA A 59 -21.05 -8.70 -8.65
C ALA A 59 -20.59 -9.10 -10.05
N LEU A 60 -20.96 -8.29 -11.02
CA LEU A 60 -20.46 -8.42 -12.38
C LEU A 60 -18.93 -8.41 -12.31
N GLN A 61 -18.27 -9.29 -13.07
CA GLN A 61 -16.83 -9.23 -13.19
C GLN A 61 -16.48 -7.93 -13.91
N THR A 62 -15.88 -6.99 -13.18
CA THR A 62 -15.38 -5.72 -13.72
C THR A 62 -13.90 -5.87 -13.98
N ILE A 63 -13.48 -5.85 -15.24
CA ILE A 63 -12.07 -5.76 -15.61
C ILE A 63 -11.74 -4.29 -15.79
N VAL A 64 -10.97 -3.74 -14.85
CA VAL A 64 -10.47 -2.36 -14.91
C VAL A 64 -9.17 -2.33 -15.70
N LEU A 65 -9.12 -1.52 -16.76
CA LEU A 65 -8.02 -1.48 -17.70
C LEU A 65 -7.58 -0.02 -17.93
N HIS A 66 -6.30 0.25 -17.71
CA HIS A 66 -5.68 1.53 -17.98
C HIS A 66 -4.89 1.46 -19.29
N ASP A 67 -5.20 2.33 -20.26
CA ASP A 67 -4.29 2.60 -21.37
C ASP A 67 -3.36 3.76 -20.99
N TYR A 68 -2.12 3.41 -20.65
CA TYR A 68 -1.05 4.38 -20.45
C TYR A 68 0.08 4.14 -21.45
N SER A 69 -0.25 4.05 -22.74
CA SER A 69 0.75 4.18 -23.79
C SER A 69 1.12 5.66 -23.95
N GLY A 70 2.21 6.07 -23.29
CA GLY A 70 2.73 7.44 -23.34
C GLY A 70 3.23 7.92 -24.73
N TYR A 71 2.84 7.30 -25.84
CA TYR A 71 3.25 7.69 -27.18
C TYR A 71 2.17 7.44 -28.25
N HIS A 72 1.66 8.56 -28.80
CA HIS A 72 1.11 8.82 -30.15
C HIS A 72 0.16 7.85 -30.89
N ASP A 73 -0.37 6.81 -30.28
CA ASP A 73 -1.33 5.95 -30.98
C ASP A 73 -2.77 6.44 -30.82
N THR A 74 -3.40 6.80 -31.94
CA THR A 74 -4.80 7.25 -32.03
C THR A 74 -5.79 6.08 -32.05
N THR A 75 -5.34 4.87 -31.70
CA THR A 75 -6.14 3.65 -31.80
C THR A 75 -5.67 2.64 -30.76
N ILE A 76 -6.56 2.25 -29.85
CA ILE A 76 -6.34 1.11 -28.95
C ILE A 76 -6.64 -0.17 -29.76
N ILE A 77 -5.63 -0.71 -30.44
CA ILE A 77 -5.79 -1.88 -31.32
C ILE A 77 -5.63 -3.17 -30.52
N GLY A 78 -6.74 -3.61 -29.88
CA GLY A 78 -6.89 -4.99 -29.43
C GLY A 78 -6.42 -5.28 -27.99
N TRP A 79 -7.03 -6.33 -27.43
CA TRP A 79 -6.94 -6.73 -26.02
C TRP A 79 -6.45 -8.17 -25.98
N TYR A 80 -5.27 -8.40 -25.42
CA TYR A 80 -4.77 -9.73 -25.06
C TYR A 80 -3.96 -9.66 -23.76
N ASP A 81 -4.02 -10.73 -22.97
CA ASP A 81 -3.32 -10.93 -21.69
C ASP A 81 -1.80 -10.67 -21.78
N ASN A 82 -1.23 -10.75 -22.99
CA ASN A 82 0.20 -10.54 -23.29
C ASN A 82 0.55 -9.16 -23.88
N GLU A 83 -0.44 -8.29 -24.13
CA GLU A 83 -0.24 -7.00 -24.80
C GLU A 83 -0.40 -5.80 -23.85
N ILE A 84 -1.17 -5.94 -22.77
CA ILE A 84 -1.30 -4.92 -21.71
C ILE A 84 -1.35 -5.63 -20.36
N PHE A 85 -0.45 -5.28 -19.43
CA PHE A 85 -0.55 -5.79 -18.06
C PHE A 85 -1.78 -5.18 -17.39
N SER A 86 -2.60 -6.03 -16.78
CA SER A 86 -3.74 -5.62 -15.95
C SER A 86 -3.27 -4.81 -14.74
N ASP A 87 -3.76 -3.59 -14.59
CA ASP A 87 -3.46 -2.71 -13.44
C ASP A 87 -4.64 -2.66 -12.43
N GLY A 88 -5.73 -3.39 -12.70
CA GLY A 88 -6.84 -3.62 -11.78
C GLY A 88 -7.11 -5.10 -11.51
N PRO A 89 -8.15 -5.46 -10.72
CA PRO A 89 -8.64 -6.83 -10.70
C PRO A 89 -9.23 -7.13 -12.08
N GLY A 90 -8.44 -7.66 -13.01
CA GLY A 90 -8.96 -8.05 -14.32
C GLY A 90 -8.01 -8.87 -15.17
N ASP A 91 -8.47 -9.89 -15.88
CA ASP A 91 -7.87 -10.36 -17.14
C ASP A 91 -8.99 -10.84 -18.06
N MET A 92 -8.87 -10.66 -19.37
CA MET A 92 -9.92 -11.05 -20.32
C MET A 92 -10.19 -12.56 -20.28
N SER A 93 -9.17 -13.33 -19.90
CA SER A 93 -9.27 -14.76 -19.60
C SER A 93 -10.24 -15.11 -18.47
N TRP A 94 -10.65 -14.14 -17.64
CA TRP A 94 -11.58 -14.36 -16.52
C TRP A 94 -13.01 -14.63 -16.97
N PHE A 95 -13.36 -14.18 -18.17
CA PHE A 95 -14.63 -14.51 -18.79
C PHE A 95 -14.64 -15.93 -19.39
N ASN A 96 -13.50 -16.62 -19.44
CA ASN A 96 -13.44 -17.99 -19.94
C ASN A 96 -14.30 -18.91 -19.06
N ASN A 97 -15.03 -19.79 -19.71
CA ASN A 97 -16.00 -20.71 -19.11
C ASN A 97 -17.18 -20.03 -18.38
N THR A 98 -17.40 -18.73 -18.60
CA THR A 98 -18.60 -18.04 -18.09
C THR A 98 -19.73 -18.08 -19.11
N ASN A 99 -20.98 -18.10 -18.66
CA ASN A 99 -22.12 -17.97 -19.56
C ASN A 99 -22.22 -16.51 -20.03
N ALA A 100 -21.96 -16.28 -21.32
CA ALA A 100 -21.93 -14.95 -21.89
C ALA A 100 -23.31 -14.30 -22.09
N ASP A 101 -24.41 -15.04 -21.91
CA ASP A 101 -25.79 -14.60 -22.18
C ASP A 101 -26.31 -13.60 -21.12
N THR A 102 -25.75 -12.39 -21.14
CA THR A 102 -26.05 -11.31 -20.21
C THR A 102 -25.86 -9.94 -20.88
N THR A 103 -26.08 -8.88 -20.11
CA THR A 103 -25.64 -7.53 -20.45
C THR A 103 -24.16 -7.36 -20.15
N TRP A 104 -23.38 -7.03 -21.18
CA TRP A 104 -21.99 -6.60 -21.06
C TRP A 104 -21.95 -5.08 -21.12
N THR A 105 -21.29 -4.43 -20.16
CA THR A 105 -21.22 -2.98 -20.07
C THR A 105 -19.78 -2.52 -20.21
N LEU A 106 -19.52 -1.65 -21.19
CA LEU A 106 -18.27 -0.92 -21.28
C LEU A 106 -18.44 0.41 -20.55
N LYS A 107 -17.60 0.70 -19.56
CA LYS A 107 -17.52 2.01 -18.91
C LYS A 107 -16.20 2.66 -19.27
N ILE A 108 -16.23 3.96 -19.46
CA ILE A 108 -15.03 4.77 -19.64
C ILE A 108 -15.10 5.92 -18.65
N HIS A 109 -14.04 6.02 -17.86
CA HIS A 109 -13.78 7.01 -16.84
C HIS A 109 -12.63 7.91 -17.31
N GLN A 110 -12.84 9.22 -17.30
CA GLN A 110 -11.82 10.18 -17.71
C GLN A 110 -11.40 11.05 -16.52
N TYR A 111 -10.09 11.02 -16.20
CA TYR A 111 -9.49 11.77 -15.08
C TYR A 111 -8.78 13.07 -15.50
N SER A 112 -9.06 13.58 -16.69
CA SER A 112 -8.34 14.75 -17.21
C SER A 112 -8.81 16.08 -16.62
N TRP A 113 -7.83 16.91 -16.25
CA TRP A 113 -8.00 18.33 -15.91
C TRP A 113 -8.11 19.22 -17.15
N PHE A 114 -7.78 18.68 -18.34
CA PHE A 114 -7.92 19.40 -19.60
C PHE A 114 -9.30 19.14 -20.19
N ASN A 115 -9.84 20.16 -20.85
CA ASN A 115 -11.13 20.06 -21.51
C ASN A 115 -10.99 19.19 -22.78
N LEU A 116 -10.97 17.87 -22.61
CA LEU A 116 -11.13 16.94 -23.70
C LEU A 116 -12.62 16.90 -24.05
N ASP A 117 -13.17 18.02 -24.56
CA ASP A 117 -14.57 18.24 -24.95
C ASP A 117 -15.09 17.25 -26.02
N SER A 118 -14.37 16.17 -26.27
CA SER A 118 -14.49 15.42 -27.50
C SER A 118 -13.99 13.99 -27.47
N LEU A 119 -13.69 13.37 -26.32
CA LEU A 119 -13.44 11.93 -26.31
C LEU A 119 -14.75 11.21 -26.67
N ILE A 120 -14.73 10.57 -27.82
CA ILE A 120 -15.85 9.84 -28.39
C ILE A 120 -15.39 8.40 -28.56
N VAL A 121 -16.12 7.48 -27.94
CA VAL A 121 -16.11 6.08 -28.36
C VAL A 121 -16.88 6.04 -29.67
N ASN A 122 -16.17 5.89 -30.79
CA ASN A 122 -16.80 5.80 -32.11
C ASN A 122 -17.54 4.48 -32.27
N SER A 123 -16.93 3.43 -31.72
CA SER A 123 -17.53 2.11 -31.63
C SER A 123 -16.75 1.28 -30.62
N TRP A 124 -17.40 0.25 -30.09
CA TRP A 124 -16.69 -0.83 -29.44
C TRP A 124 -17.29 -2.16 -29.88
N LYS A 125 -16.52 -3.23 -29.74
CA LYS A 125 -16.90 -4.56 -30.18
C LYS A 125 -16.45 -5.58 -29.17
N LEU A 126 -17.41 -6.34 -28.68
CA LEU A 126 -17.16 -7.55 -27.91
C LEU A 126 -17.15 -8.74 -28.86
N ARG A 127 -16.03 -9.46 -28.92
CA ARG A 127 -15.85 -10.68 -29.70
C ARG A 127 -15.72 -11.86 -28.74
N LEU A 128 -16.65 -12.82 -28.84
CA LEU A 128 -16.72 -13.98 -27.98
C LEU A 128 -16.40 -15.26 -28.75
N PHE A 129 -15.53 -16.11 -28.22
CA PHE A 129 -15.21 -17.42 -28.77
C PHE A 129 -16.06 -18.47 -28.06
N HIS A 130 -16.86 -19.23 -28.82
CA HIS A 130 -17.67 -20.33 -28.29
C HIS A 130 -17.74 -21.46 -29.31
N GLY A 131 -17.46 -22.70 -28.90
CA GLY A 131 -17.66 -23.87 -29.74
C GLY A 131 -16.79 -23.84 -31.00
N GLY A 132 -15.60 -23.26 -30.91
CA GLY A 132 -14.67 -23.14 -32.05
C GLY A 132 -14.96 -21.97 -33.00
N THR A 133 -15.94 -21.11 -32.70
CA THR A 133 -16.33 -19.98 -33.58
C THR A 133 -16.31 -18.66 -32.81
N PHE A 134 -15.88 -17.57 -33.47
CA PHE A 134 -16.00 -16.22 -32.94
C PHE A 134 -17.33 -15.58 -33.36
N THR A 135 -18.00 -14.93 -32.39
CA THR A 135 -19.19 -14.10 -32.62
C THR A 135 -18.91 -12.67 -32.18
N ASP A 136 -19.21 -11.70 -33.04
CA ASP A 136 -18.99 -10.27 -32.79
C ASP A 136 -20.30 -9.60 -32.38
N PHE A 137 -20.23 -8.80 -31.32
CA PHE A 137 -21.29 -7.92 -30.85
C PHE A 137 -20.77 -6.48 -30.89
N ASN A 138 -21.49 -5.60 -31.57
CA ASN A 138 -21.10 -4.20 -31.69
C ASN A 138 -21.87 -3.37 -30.69
N GLY A 139 -21.14 -2.57 -29.91
CA GLY A 139 -21.70 -1.54 -29.07
C GLY A 139 -21.90 -0.23 -29.83
N ASN A 140 -22.64 0.68 -29.22
CA ASN A 140 -22.92 2.00 -29.75
C ASN A 140 -21.74 2.95 -29.55
N SER A 141 -21.78 4.05 -30.31
CA SER A 141 -20.93 5.19 -30.00
C SER A 141 -21.45 5.96 -28.80
N PHE A 142 -20.55 6.49 -27.98
CA PHE A 142 -20.91 7.37 -26.90
C PHE A 142 -19.81 8.41 -26.66
N ALA A 143 -20.23 9.63 -26.29
CA ALA A 143 -19.32 10.71 -25.97
C ALA A 143 -19.16 10.81 -24.46
N LEU A 144 -17.94 11.06 -24.00
CA LEU A 144 -17.73 11.51 -22.64
C LEU A 144 -18.10 12.99 -22.55
N GLY A 145 -18.82 13.36 -21.49
CA GLY A 145 -19.16 14.77 -21.24
C GLY A 145 -17.92 15.61 -20.89
N THR A 146 -18.12 16.89 -20.60
CA THR A 146 -17.07 17.82 -20.15
C THR A 146 -16.68 17.63 -18.67
N PHE A 147 -15.41 17.37 -18.36
CA PHE A 147 -14.81 17.17 -17.01
C PHE A 147 -15.31 15.98 -16.16
N GLN A 148 -14.41 15.06 -15.79
CA GLN A 148 -14.66 13.95 -14.84
C GLN A 148 -15.96 13.17 -15.10
N ASN A 149 -16.18 12.79 -16.37
CA ASN A 149 -17.40 12.08 -16.74
C ASN A 149 -17.17 10.60 -16.84
N ASN A 150 -18.14 9.87 -16.32
CA ASN A 150 -18.30 8.45 -16.52
C ASN A 150 -19.30 8.30 -17.67
N ALA A 151 -18.90 7.63 -18.73
CA ALA A 151 -19.82 7.24 -19.80
C ALA A 151 -19.82 5.72 -19.94
N SER A 152 -20.96 5.17 -20.31
CA SER A 152 -21.10 3.73 -20.47
C SER A 152 -22.04 3.39 -21.60
N ASP A 153 -21.77 2.28 -22.27
CA ASP A 153 -22.68 1.63 -23.21
C ASP A 153 -22.77 0.14 -22.90
N ALA A 154 -23.88 -0.48 -23.31
CA ALA A 154 -24.16 -1.85 -22.96
C ALA A 154 -24.63 -2.67 -24.18
N ILE A 155 -24.11 -3.90 -24.27
CA ILE A 155 -24.48 -4.90 -25.27
C ILE A 155 -25.24 -6.01 -24.55
N ASN A 156 -26.42 -6.35 -25.05
CA ASN A 156 -27.14 -7.56 -24.61
C ASN A 156 -26.72 -8.75 -25.47
N VAL A 157 -26.01 -9.69 -24.87
CA VAL A 157 -25.59 -10.95 -25.50
C VAL A 157 -26.63 -12.03 -25.17
N THR A 158 -27.07 -12.78 -26.19
CA THR A 158 -28.00 -13.91 -26.02
C THR A 158 -27.67 -15.04 -27.00
N GLY A 159 -27.85 -16.29 -26.58
CA GLY A 159 -27.69 -17.46 -27.45
C GLY A 159 -26.24 -17.90 -27.70
N ILE A 160 -25.28 -17.39 -26.93
CA ILE A 160 -23.88 -17.82 -26.94
C ILE A 160 -23.62 -18.93 -25.93
N GLY A 161 -24.19 -18.82 -24.72
CA GLY A 161 -23.89 -19.75 -23.63
C GLY A 161 -22.45 -19.60 -23.11
N THR A 162 -21.84 -20.70 -22.68
CA THR A 162 -20.51 -20.72 -22.05
C THR A 162 -19.39 -20.43 -23.06
N ILE A 163 -18.64 -19.35 -22.87
CA ILE A 163 -17.57 -18.94 -23.80
C ILE A 163 -16.20 -19.52 -23.43
N ASP A 164 -15.36 -19.76 -24.43
CA ASP A 164 -13.98 -20.21 -24.30
C ASP A 164 -13.01 -19.02 -24.10
N SER A 165 -13.30 -17.87 -24.73
CA SER A 165 -12.57 -16.61 -24.55
C SER A 165 -13.36 -15.38 -24.97
N ALA A 166 -13.01 -14.22 -24.42
CA ALA A 166 -13.58 -12.92 -24.80
C ALA A 166 -12.48 -11.96 -25.27
N ARG A 167 -12.83 -11.06 -26.18
CA ARG A 167 -12.00 -9.93 -26.63
C ARG A 167 -12.87 -8.70 -26.71
N CYS A 168 -12.44 -7.58 -26.14
CA CYS A 168 -13.02 -6.29 -26.45
C CYS A 168 -12.26 -5.68 -27.64
N TYR A 169 -12.78 -4.62 -28.25
CA TYR A 169 -12.09 -3.75 -29.21
C TYR A 169 -12.76 -2.40 -29.06
N ILE A 170 -12.00 -1.31 -28.91
CA ILE A 170 -12.57 0.02 -28.71
C ILE A 170 -11.94 0.95 -29.72
N ASP A 171 -12.78 1.62 -30.50
CA ASP A 171 -12.39 2.68 -31.42
C ASP A 171 -12.69 4.02 -30.74
N LEU A 172 -11.63 4.69 -30.29
CA LEU A 172 -11.69 6.00 -29.67
C LEU A 172 -11.28 7.07 -30.68
N SER A 173 -12.01 8.18 -30.72
CA SER A 173 -11.50 9.42 -31.32
C SER A 173 -11.61 10.59 -30.36
N CYS A 174 -10.76 11.59 -30.57
CA CYS A 174 -10.94 12.92 -29.99
C CYS A 174 -11.12 13.96 -31.10
N LYS A 175 -12.13 14.81 -30.98
CA LYS A 175 -12.49 15.82 -32.01
C LYS A 175 -11.61 17.07 -31.95
N ASP A 176 -11.02 17.40 -30.79
CA ASP A 176 -10.34 18.68 -30.55
C ASP A 176 -8.89 18.54 -30.04
N SER A 177 -8.09 17.68 -30.66
CA SER A 177 -6.65 17.80 -30.48
C SER A 177 -6.13 18.97 -31.33
N TRP A 178 -6.09 20.18 -30.78
CA TRP A 178 -5.29 21.29 -31.32
C TRP A 178 -3.81 20.91 -31.56
N PHE A 179 -3.38 19.77 -31.02
CA PHE A 179 -2.05 19.19 -31.17
C PHE A 179 -2.00 17.85 -31.93
N GLY A 180 -3.10 17.34 -32.51
CA GLY A 180 -3.08 16.04 -33.20
C GLY A 180 -2.77 14.84 -32.29
N HIS A 181 -2.91 15.01 -30.97
CA HIS A 181 -2.57 14.01 -29.96
C HIS A 181 -3.75 13.80 -29.02
N THR A 182 -4.20 12.55 -28.90
CA THR A 182 -5.13 12.11 -27.86
C THR A 182 -4.29 11.80 -26.63
N TYR A 183 -4.48 12.52 -25.54
CA TYR A 183 -3.88 12.15 -24.25
C TYR A 183 -4.75 11.02 -23.66
N LEU A 184 -4.48 9.77 -24.06
CA LEU A 184 -5.20 8.58 -23.57
C LEU A 184 -4.81 8.21 -22.13
N ASN A 185 -3.73 8.80 -21.63
CA ASN A 185 -3.06 8.57 -20.35
C ASN A 185 -3.95 8.75 -19.11
N GLU A 186 -5.17 9.27 -19.25
CA GLU A 186 -6.10 9.59 -18.15
C GLU A 186 -7.47 8.91 -18.35
N ILE A 187 -7.49 7.80 -19.10
CA ILE A 187 -8.71 7.03 -19.36
C ILE A 187 -8.61 5.67 -18.64
N GLU A 188 -9.58 5.42 -17.76
CA GLU A 188 -9.86 4.10 -17.19
C GLU A 188 -11.03 3.49 -17.98
N VAL A 189 -10.84 2.24 -18.41
CA VAL A 189 -11.84 1.50 -19.18
C VAL A 189 -12.22 0.27 -18.39
N ASP A 190 -13.50 0.16 -18.05
CA ASP A 190 -14.03 -1.01 -17.38
C ASP A 190 -14.87 -1.82 -18.34
N LEU A 191 -14.61 -3.13 -18.39
CA LEU A 191 -15.54 -4.07 -19.02
C LEU A 191 -16.21 -4.91 -17.94
N GLU A 192 -17.52 -4.74 -17.82
CA GLU A 192 -18.38 -5.54 -16.97
C GLU A 192 -19.05 -6.62 -17.80
N GLY A 193 -18.86 -7.88 -17.41
CA GLY A 193 -19.46 -9.02 -18.08
C GLY A 193 -20.23 -9.93 -17.11
N PRO A 194 -20.60 -11.14 -17.55
CA PRO A 194 -21.30 -12.10 -16.73
C PRO A 194 -20.52 -12.38 -15.46
N SER A 195 -21.22 -12.33 -14.32
CA SER A 195 -20.67 -12.90 -13.11
C SER A 195 -20.54 -14.39 -13.32
N ASN A 196 -19.35 -14.94 -13.08
CA ASN A 196 -19.22 -16.38 -13.02
C ASN A 196 -20.00 -16.85 -11.78
N THR A 197 -21.19 -17.42 -12.00
CA THR A 197 -21.92 -18.08 -10.90
C THR A 197 -21.19 -19.33 -10.40
N ASP A 198 -20.17 -19.79 -11.12
CA ASP A 198 -19.16 -20.72 -10.62
C ASP A 198 -18.11 -19.90 -9.86
N THR A 199 -18.24 -19.88 -8.53
CA THR A 199 -17.59 -18.99 -7.56
C THR A 199 -16.07 -19.19 -7.41
N THR A 200 -15.34 -19.58 -8.45
CA THR A 200 -13.94 -20.02 -8.35
C THR A 200 -13.03 -19.49 -9.46
N VAL A 201 -13.23 -18.27 -9.95
CA VAL A 201 -12.14 -17.61 -10.68
C VAL A 201 -11.12 -17.15 -9.64
N GLN A 202 -10.06 -17.94 -9.49
CA GLN A 202 -8.99 -17.73 -8.54
C GLN A 202 -8.01 -16.70 -9.12
N HIS A 203 -7.93 -15.51 -8.53
CA HIS A 203 -6.94 -14.51 -8.92
C HIS A 203 -5.60 -14.80 -8.26
N THR A 204 -4.48 -14.75 -8.98
CA THR A 204 -3.13 -14.90 -8.43
C THR A 204 -2.41 -13.56 -8.39
N SER A 205 -2.16 -13.05 -7.19
CA SER A 205 -1.17 -11.98 -6.92
C SER A 205 -0.16 -12.48 -5.90
N THR A 206 0.81 -11.66 -5.48
CA THR A 206 1.64 -11.96 -4.31
C THR A 206 1.33 -10.98 -3.19
N ARG A 207 1.53 -11.39 -1.92
CA ARG A 207 1.25 -10.53 -0.76
C ARG A 207 1.99 -9.20 -0.85
N ILE A 208 3.23 -9.23 -1.34
CA ILE A 208 4.03 -8.03 -1.52
C ILE A 208 3.49 -7.09 -2.61
N LYS A 209 2.94 -7.62 -3.71
CA LYS A 209 2.33 -6.79 -4.76
C LYS A 209 1.10 -6.07 -4.22
N GLU A 210 0.25 -6.77 -3.46
CA GLU A 210 -0.94 -6.17 -2.85
C GLU A 210 -0.58 -5.12 -1.79
N ALA A 211 0.43 -5.38 -0.96
CA ALA A 211 0.97 -4.39 -0.03
C ALA A 211 1.47 -3.13 -0.75
N LEU A 212 2.18 -3.29 -1.87
CA LEU A 212 2.71 -2.16 -2.63
C LEU A 212 1.62 -1.36 -3.34
N LYS A 213 0.52 -1.97 -3.79
CA LYS A 213 -0.64 -1.24 -4.32
C LYS A 213 -1.27 -0.33 -3.28
N VAL A 214 -1.51 -0.84 -2.07
CA VAL A 214 -2.07 -0.04 -0.97
C VAL A 214 -1.11 1.10 -0.60
N LEU A 215 0.19 0.83 -0.58
CA LEU A 215 1.20 1.85 -0.30
C LEU A 215 1.30 2.90 -1.42
N HIS A 216 1.17 2.50 -2.69
CA HIS A 216 1.07 3.45 -3.80
C HIS A 216 -0.13 4.36 -3.58
N SER A 217 -1.33 3.81 -3.39
CA SER A 217 -2.54 4.60 -3.17
C SER A 217 -2.47 5.50 -1.93
N LEU A 218 -1.72 5.10 -0.90
CA LEU A 218 -1.45 5.96 0.25
C LEU A 218 -0.52 7.13 -0.11
N LEU A 219 0.51 6.89 -0.91
CA LEU A 219 1.52 7.89 -1.27
C LEU A 219 1.08 8.81 -2.41
N ASP A 220 0.28 8.30 -3.34
CA ASP A 220 -0.45 9.01 -4.40
C ASP A 220 -1.71 9.63 -3.81
N ALA A 221 -1.50 10.59 -2.90
CA ALA A 221 -2.53 11.16 -2.06
C ALA A 221 -3.54 12.01 -2.83
N ASN A 222 -3.19 12.45 -4.03
CA ASN A 222 -4.09 13.19 -4.92
C ASN A 222 -4.87 12.26 -5.89
N ALA A 223 -4.51 10.97 -5.91
CA ALA A 223 -5.08 9.92 -6.76
C ALA A 223 -4.96 10.20 -8.27
N ASP A 224 -3.86 10.80 -8.71
CA ASP A 224 -3.54 11.00 -10.13
C ASP A 224 -2.74 9.83 -10.75
N GLY A 225 -2.33 8.88 -9.92
CA GLY A 225 -1.60 7.68 -10.30
C GLY A 225 -0.08 7.85 -10.33
N ILE A 226 0.47 8.99 -9.88
CA ILE A 226 1.90 9.27 -9.89
C ILE A 226 2.30 9.77 -8.49
N VAL A 227 3.21 9.05 -7.81
CA VAL A 227 3.76 9.53 -6.54
C VAL A 227 4.82 10.60 -6.78
N ASP A 228 4.48 11.86 -6.50
CA ASP A 228 5.37 12.99 -6.67
C ASP A 228 5.30 14.02 -5.52
N SER A 229 5.88 15.21 -5.74
CA SER A 229 5.93 16.26 -4.72
C SER A 229 4.59 16.97 -4.49
N THR A 230 3.60 16.75 -5.35
CA THR A 230 2.26 17.33 -5.22
C THR A 230 1.45 16.59 -4.17
N ASP A 231 1.65 15.28 -4.01
CA ASP A 231 0.96 14.43 -3.03
C ASP A 231 1.20 14.83 -1.58
N GLU A 232 2.41 15.31 -1.28
CA GLU A 232 2.81 15.74 0.06
C GLU A 232 1.94 16.87 0.62
N LYS A 233 1.21 17.59 -0.25
CA LYS A 233 0.28 18.65 0.15
C LYS A 233 -1.04 18.10 0.71
N TYR A 234 -1.41 16.87 0.34
CA TYR A 234 -2.68 16.25 0.70
C TYR A 234 -2.58 15.44 1.99
N LEU A 235 -1.40 14.87 2.28
CA LEU A 235 -1.11 14.19 3.54
C LEU A 235 -0.15 15.01 4.40
N ASN A 236 -0.70 15.67 5.42
CA ASN A 236 0.09 16.41 6.40
C ASN A 236 0.77 15.45 7.41
N VAL A 237 1.72 14.63 6.97
CA VAL A 237 2.48 13.68 7.78
C VAL A 237 3.96 13.69 7.39
N LYS A 238 4.85 13.58 8.39
CA LYS A 238 6.29 13.35 8.15
C LYS A 238 6.54 11.85 8.04
N MET A 239 6.78 11.37 6.82
CA MET A 239 6.90 9.94 6.56
C MET A 239 8.37 9.51 6.41
N GLY A 240 8.66 8.29 6.86
CA GLY A 240 9.84 7.52 6.48
C GLY A 240 9.44 6.06 6.27
N GLN A 241 10.37 5.23 5.82
CA GLN A 241 10.13 3.80 5.65
C GLN A 241 11.32 2.96 6.14
N GLY A 242 11.10 1.67 6.35
CA GLY A 242 12.16 0.70 6.52
C GLY A 242 11.76 -0.72 6.12
N PHE A 243 12.71 -1.50 5.61
CA PHE A 243 12.50 -2.92 5.33
C PHE A 243 13.81 -3.71 5.29
N HIS A 244 13.71 -5.04 5.39
CA HIS A 244 14.86 -5.94 5.25
C HIS A 244 14.99 -6.50 3.84
N ILE A 245 16.05 -6.16 3.10
CA ILE A 245 16.28 -6.74 1.76
C ILE A 245 16.68 -8.22 1.83
N TYR A 246 17.27 -8.62 2.96
CA TYR A 246 17.79 -9.97 3.18
C TYR A 246 17.95 -10.25 4.67
N SER A 247 16.98 -10.94 5.27
CA SER A 247 17.15 -11.39 6.65
C SER A 247 18.03 -12.64 6.66
N ASN A 248 19.29 -12.51 7.02
CA ASN A 248 20.00 -13.60 7.67
C ASN A 248 20.06 -13.28 9.17
N ALA A 249 20.09 -14.29 10.04
CA ALA A 249 20.03 -14.11 11.49
C ALA A 249 21.18 -13.22 12.05
N TYR A 250 22.23 -12.95 11.27
CA TYR A 250 23.51 -12.43 11.74
C TYR A 250 23.83 -10.97 11.35
N GLN A 251 22.90 -10.21 10.78
CA GLN A 251 23.21 -8.83 10.40
C GLN A 251 23.30 -7.88 11.61
N PRO A 252 24.40 -7.12 11.78
CA PRO A 252 24.55 -6.14 12.85
C PRO A 252 23.70 -4.88 12.61
N PRO A 253 23.28 -4.16 13.67
CA PRO A 253 22.58 -2.89 13.54
C PRO A 253 23.44 -1.82 12.85
N GLY A 254 22.85 -1.03 11.94
CA GLY A 254 23.45 0.22 11.45
C GLY A 254 24.14 0.19 10.09
N ALA A 255 24.02 -0.89 9.33
CA ALA A 255 24.54 -0.95 7.96
C ALA A 255 23.43 -0.52 6.98
N TYR A 256 23.58 0.67 6.41
CA TYR A 256 22.65 1.31 5.47
C TYR A 256 23.45 1.71 4.22
N ALA A 257 23.34 0.99 3.10
CA ALA A 257 23.75 1.52 1.79
C ALA A 257 23.48 0.59 0.59
N GLN A 258 22.60 1.04 -0.29
CA GLN A 258 22.53 0.71 -1.73
C GLN A 258 21.98 -0.66 -2.15
N PHE A 259 21.29 -0.64 -3.29
CA PHE A 259 20.48 -1.73 -3.84
C PHE A 259 21.05 -2.39 -5.06
N SER A 260 20.60 -3.63 -5.23
CA SER A 260 20.79 -4.49 -6.39
C SER A 260 19.59 -5.37 -6.67
N TYR A 261 19.20 -5.44 -7.94
CA TYR A 261 18.05 -6.20 -8.37
C TYR A 261 18.41 -7.21 -9.46
N SER A 262 17.96 -8.45 -9.31
CA SER A 262 17.98 -9.45 -10.39
C SER A 262 16.75 -10.32 -10.25
N GLY A 263 15.96 -10.43 -11.33
CA GLY A 263 14.67 -11.12 -11.29
C GLY A 263 13.66 -10.43 -10.38
N VAL A 264 13.70 -9.09 -10.33
CA VAL A 264 12.86 -8.26 -9.47
C VAL A 264 12.09 -7.32 -10.37
N GLN A 265 10.79 -7.20 -10.10
CA GLN A 265 9.94 -6.23 -10.78
C GLN A 265 9.85 -4.96 -9.93
N SER A 266 9.77 -3.80 -10.57
CA SER A 266 9.37 -2.54 -9.92
C SER A 266 8.15 -1.97 -10.59
N TYR A 267 7.28 -1.34 -9.80
CA TYR A 267 6.12 -0.66 -10.32
C TYR A 267 6.57 0.67 -10.92
N ASN A 268 6.52 0.74 -12.24
CA ASN A 268 6.80 1.95 -12.99
C ASN A 268 5.54 2.83 -12.95
N GLU A 269 5.60 3.95 -12.22
CA GLU A 269 4.50 4.92 -12.08
C GLU A 269 4.02 5.45 -13.44
N ASN A 270 4.92 5.57 -14.41
CA ASN A 270 4.58 6.08 -15.73
C ASN A 270 3.93 5.04 -16.62
N THR A 271 4.12 3.75 -16.39
CA THR A 271 3.47 2.71 -17.21
C THR A 271 2.38 1.99 -16.44
N ARG A 272 2.32 2.22 -15.12
CA ARG A 272 1.49 1.52 -14.13
C ARG A 272 1.67 0.01 -14.19
N LYS A 273 2.91 -0.43 -14.38
CA LYS A 273 3.26 -1.82 -14.64
C LYS A 273 4.43 -2.28 -13.81
N TRP A 274 4.41 -3.56 -13.46
CA TRP A 274 5.54 -4.25 -12.88
C TRP A 274 6.56 -4.58 -13.97
N GLU A 275 7.72 -3.93 -13.95
CA GLU A 275 8.78 -4.04 -14.96
C GLU A 275 10.07 -4.62 -14.36
N ASP A 276 10.78 -5.46 -15.13
CA ASP A 276 12.03 -6.08 -14.68
C ASP A 276 13.17 -5.07 -14.52
N LEU A 277 13.88 -5.14 -13.39
CA LEU A 277 15.02 -4.25 -13.08
C LEU A 277 16.40 -4.81 -13.51
N PRO A 278 17.35 -3.94 -13.92
CA PRO A 278 18.74 -4.32 -14.25
C PRO A 278 19.63 -4.68 -13.03
N TYR A 279 20.70 -5.47 -13.29
CA TYR A 279 21.54 -6.22 -12.31
C TYR A 279 22.70 -5.45 -11.65
N GLY A 280 22.96 -5.61 -10.33
CA GLY A 280 24.28 -5.31 -9.68
C GLY A 280 24.30 -4.95 -8.16
N TYR A 281 25.10 -5.64 -7.32
CA TYR A 281 25.04 -5.90 -5.83
C TYR A 281 25.15 -4.69 -4.82
N ASN A 282 24.51 -4.64 -3.62
CA ASN A 282 24.82 -5.31 -2.30
C ASN A 282 23.66 -5.19 -1.24
N TYR A 283 23.83 -5.72 -0.01
CA TYR A 283 22.75 -6.11 0.94
C TYR A 283 22.69 -5.34 2.28
N TYR A 284 21.57 -4.68 2.61
CA TYR A 284 21.38 -3.98 3.91
C TYR A 284 19.91 -3.85 4.38
N LEU A 285 19.72 -3.42 5.64
CA LEU A 285 18.46 -2.81 6.08
C LEU A 285 18.37 -1.46 5.38
N HIS A 286 17.28 -1.24 4.65
CA HIS A 286 17.04 0.04 4.01
C HIS A 286 16.06 0.84 4.83
N THR A 287 16.33 2.14 4.97
CA THR A 287 15.44 3.05 5.67
C THR A 287 15.51 4.42 5.04
N ASP A 288 14.35 5.05 4.93
CA ASP A 288 14.25 6.48 4.69
C ASP A 288 14.01 7.23 5.98
N THR A 289 14.59 8.44 6.04
CA THR A 289 14.46 9.28 7.22
C THR A 289 13.04 9.82 7.35
N ILE A 290 12.60 10.09 8.58
CA ILE A 290 11.31 10.78 8.82
C ILE A 290 11.34 12.17 8.15
N GLY A 291 10.32 12.43 7.33
CA GLY A 291 10.21 13.62 6.49
C GLY A 291 10.85 13.47 5.11
N SER A 292 11.12 12.24 4.66
CA SER A 292 11.52 11.98 3.27
C SER A 292 10.35 12.25 2.34
N HIS A 293 10.67 12.67 1.12
CA HIS A 293 9.67 12.91 0.08
C HIS A 293 8.94 11.62 -0.30
N PHE A 294 7.64 11.71 -0.59
CA PHE A 294 6.81 10.54 -0.91
C PHE A 294 7.35 9.79 -2.12
N LYS A 295 7.76 10.53 -3.16
CA LYS A 295 8.46 9.95 -4.31
C LYS A 295 9.68 9.14 -3.93
N LYS A 296 10.53 9.66 -3.04
CA LYS A 296 11.73 8.95 -2.61
C LYS A 296 11.37 7.65 -1.88
N ILE A 297 10.40 7.73 -0.97
CA ILE A 297 9.89 6.57 -0.24
C ILE A 297 9.39 5.53 -1.24
N TRP A 298 8.59 5.94 -2.21
CA TRP A 298 8.05 5.06 -3.25
C TRP A 298 9.16 4.43 -4.10
N ASP A 299 10.06 5.23 -4.68
CA ASP A 299 11.20 4.78 -5.49
C ASP A 299 12.04 3.72 -4.73
N ASP A 300 12.12 3.84 -3.41
CA ASP A 300 12.86 2.92 -2.54
C ASP A 300 12.07 1.69 -2.08
N ILE A 301 10.72 1.67 -2.17
CA ILE A 301 9.90 0.50 -1.77
C ILE A 301 9.25 -0.21 -2.96
N ASN A 302 9.14 0.39 -4.13
CA ASN A 302 8.25 -0.08 -5.20
C ASN A 302 8.75 -1.29 -6.01
N TYR A 303 9.41 -2.25 -5.39
CA TYR A 303 9.93 -3.44 -6.07
C TYR A 303 9.48 -4.74 -5.38
N THR A 304 9.41 -5.86 -6.08
CA THR A 304 8.78 -7.10 -5.55
C THR A 304 9.73 -8.06 -4.86
N LYS A 305 11.03 -7.74 -4.76
CA LYS A 305 12.03 -8.64 -4.18
C LYS A 305 11.71 -8.97 -2.74
N VAL A 306 11.57 -10.25 -2.49
CA VAL A 306 11.27 -10.82 -1.18
C VAL A 306 12.17 -12.03 -0.97
N ARG A 307 12.80 -12.13 0.20
CA ARG A 307 13.69 -13.25 0.51
C ARG A 307 13.97 -13.37 1.99
N GLY A 308 13.92 -14.62 2.44
CA GLY A 308 14.45 -15.03 3.73
C GLY A 308 13.38 -15.11 4.81
N TRP A 309 13.83 -14.94 6.02
CA TRP A 309 13.08 -14.94 7.27
C TRP A 309 12.28 -13.64 7.47
N THR A 310 11.47 -13.62 8.53
CA THR A 310 10.54 -12.56 8.92
C THR A 310 10.99 -11.94 10.25
N PRO A 311 11.94 -10.99 10.23
CA PRO A 311 12.53 -10.41 11.44
C PRO A 311 11.77 -9.17 11.94
N ASN A 312 10.43 -9.19 12.05
CA ASN A 312 9.65 -7.98 12.39
C ASN A 312 10.03 -7.36 13.74
N GLY A 313 10.40 -8.18 14.75
CA GLY A 313 10.94 -7.66 16.01
C GLY A 313 12.22 -6.85 15.84
N LYS A 314 13.07 -7.22 14.86
CA LYS A 314 14.29 -6.48 14.51
C LYS A 314 13.97 -5.17 13.79
N LEU A 315 12.97 -5.17 12.89
CA LEU A 315 12.46 -3.95 12.27
C LEU A 315 11.99 -2.97 13.34
N LEU A 316 11.12 -3.40 14.24
CA LEU A 316 10.60 -2.55 15.31
C LEU A 316 11.73 -2.02 16.20
N LYS A 317 12.65 -2.88 16.65
CA LYS A 317 13.80 -2.46 17.45
C LYS A 317 14.59 -1.33 16.78
N VAL A 318 15.00 -1.53 15.52
CA VAL A 318 15.83 -0.55 14.82
C VAL A 318 15.05 0.76 14.59
N THR A 319 13.76 0.67 14.32
CA THR A 319 12.90 1.85 14.16
C THR A 319 12.72 2.63 15.45
N ILE A 320 12.60 1.96 16.60
CA ILE A 320 12.56 2.61 17.92
C ILE A 320 13.90 3.31 18.19
N ASP A 321 15.02 2.60 18.01
CA ASP A 321 16.37 3.17 18.15
C ASP A 321 16.55 4.40 17.21
N TYR A 322 15.98 4.34 16.01
CA TYR A 322 15.98 5.43 15.04
C TYR A 322 15.14 6.63 15.50
N TYR A 323 13.91 6.38 15.99
CA TYR A 323 13.06 7.42 16.57
C TYR A 323 13.78 8.14 17.71
N ASP A 324 14.38 7.41 18.66
CA ASP A 324 15.14 7.99 19.76
C ASP A 324 16.27 8.91 19.27
N LYS A 325 17.04 8.43 18.29
CA LYS A 325 18.12 9.22 17.68
C LYS A 325 17.59 10.47 16.96
N TRP A 326 16.54 10.32 16.17
CA TRP A 326 15.91 11.42 15.42
C TRP A 326 15.30 12.45 16.37
N MET A 327 14.70 12.01 17.48
CA MET A 327 14.18 12.88 18.51
C MET A 327 15.28 13.65 19.26
N GLY A 328 16.43 13.00 19.50
CA GLY A 328 17.60 13.66 20.08
C GLY A 328 18.11 14.83 19.23
N SER A 329 17.98 14.75 17.90
CA SER A 329 18.33 15.84 16.98
C SER A 329 17.20 16.85 16.73
N HIS A 330 15.94 16.50 17.08
CA HIS A 330 14.76 17.35 16.91
C HIS A 330 13.93 17.47 18.21
N PRO A 331 14.53 18.00 19.30
CA PRO A 331 13.85 18.09 20.60
C PRO A 331 12.62 19.01 20.58
N ASP A 332 12.49 19.88 19.57
CA ASP A 332 11.31 20.70 19.31
C ASP A 332 10.10 19.90 18.83
N LEU A 333 10.31 18.69 18.30
CA LEU A 333 9.26 17.80 17.80
C LEU A 333 8.80 16.75 18.83
N TYR A 334 9.25 16.82 20.09
CA TYR A 334 9.01 15.76 21.09
C TYR A 334 7.53 15.45 21.35
N CYS A 335 6.67 16.44 21.16
CA CYS A 335 5.24 16.34 21.40
C CYS A 335 4.43 15.91 20.16
N ILE A 336 5.05 15.68 18.98
CA ILE A 336 4.28 15.23 17.82
C ILE A 336 3.82 13.78 18.02
N PRO A 337 2.64 13.39 17.50
CA PRO A 337 2.28 11.99 17.44
C PRO A 337 3.32 11.20 16.62
N LYS A 338 3.74 10.04 17.13
CA LYS A 338 4.70 9.14 16.49
C LYS A 338 4.02 7.81 16.23
N ASN A 339 4.10 7.33 15.01
CA ASN A 339 3.40 6.11 14.59
C ASN A 339 4.34 5.20 13.79
N ILE A 340 4.14 3.91 13.90
CA ILE A 340 4.76 2.87 13.08
C ILE A 340 3.63 2.11 12.42
N ILE A 341 3.74 1.86 11.11
CA ILE A 341 2.86 0.94 10.39
C ILE A 341 3.70 -0.27 10.02
N LEU A 342 3.46 -1.42 10.65
CA LEU A 342 4.11 -2.68 10.32
C LEU A 342 3.23 -3.45 9.32
N ILE A 343 3.74 -3.64 8.11
CA ILE A 343 3.11 -4.39 7.02
C ILE A 343 3.81 -5.73 6.90
N THR A 344 3.09 -6.83 7.08
CA THR A 344 3.63 -8.19 7.05
C THR A 344 2.54 -9.20 6.74
N ASP A 345 2.92 -10.44 6.43
CA ASP A 345 2.00 -11.56 6.27
C ASP A 345 1.88 -12.43 7.54
N GLY A 346 2.53 -12.04 8.64
CA GLY A 346 2.32 -12.64 9.95
C GLY A 346 3.62 -12.98 10.70
N GLU A 347 3.81 -14.27 10.97
CA GLU A 347 4.66 -14.77 12.06
C GLU A 347 6.13 -14.37 11.94
N SER A 348 6.60 -13.67 12.97
CA SER A 348 8.00 -13.33 13.14
C SER A 348 8.82 -14.54 13.55
N ASN A 349 9.83 -14.90 12.76
CA ASN A 349 10.60 -16.13 12.97
C ASN A 349 12.10 -15.89 13.22
N THR A 350 12.57 -14.64 13.18
CA THR A 350 13.96 -14.31 13.52
C THR A 350 14.05 -13.61 14.88
N PRO A 351 14.69 -14.25 15.88
CA PRO A 351 14.87 -13.62 17.17
C PRO A 351 15.96 -12.54 17.16
N THR A 352 15.86 -11.65 18.12
CA THR A 352 16.80 -10.57 18.45
C THR A 352 17.11 -10.58 19.95
N THR A 353 16.09 -10.59 20.82
CA THR A 353 16.24 -10.55 22.28
C THR A 353 15.56 -11.74 22.97
N CYS A 354 14.38 -12.14 22.50
CA CYS A 354 13.47 -13.04 23.21
C CYS A 354 13.58 -14.50 22.80
N SER A 355 14.70 -14.91 22.19
CA SER A 355 14.96 -16.27 21.67
C SER A 355 13.94 -16.79 20.63
N ASN A 356 12.88 -16.03 20.35
CA ASN A 356 11.82 -16.31 19.39
C ASN A 356 11.34 -14.98 18.77
N GLY A 357 11.18 -14.95 17.45
CA GLY A 357 10.81 -13.74 16.70
C GLY A 357 9.44 -13.19 17.08
N SER A 358 8.43 -14.05 17.25
CA SER A 358 7.08 -13.67 17.69
C SER A 358 7.12 -12.96 19.04
N LYS A 359 7.87 -13.50 20.00
CA LYS A 359 8.06 -12.86 21.31
C LYS A 359 8.73 -11.50 21.18
N ASP A 360 9.71 -11.37 20.30
CA ASP A 360 10.41 -10.10 20.08
C ASP A 360 9.52 -9.03 19.48
N VAL A 361 8.70 -9.36 18.48
CA VAL A 361 7.86 -8.34 17.84
C VAL A 361 6.85 -7.74 18.83
N VAL A 362 6.26 -8.55 19.70
CA VAL A 362 5.35 -8.07 20.75
C VAL A 362 6.11 -7.29 21.83
N TYR A 363 7.29 -7.76 22.23
CA TYR A 363 8.13 -7.05 23.18
C TYR A 363 8.52 -5.66 22.67
N TYR A 364 8.91 -5.53 21.40
CA TYR A 364 9.28 -4.24 20.83
C TYR A 364 8.07 -3.35 20.52
N ALA A 365 6.91 -3.90 20.19
CA ALA A 365 5.67 -3.12 20.10
C ALA A 365 5.33 -2.46 21.45
N TYR A 366 5.44 -3.21 22.55
CA TYR A 366 5.31 -2.66 23.90
C TYR A 366 6.34 -1.57 24.20
N LYS A 367 7.61 -1.79 23.85
CA LYS A 367 8.67 -0.79 24.05
C LYS A 367 8.39 0.49 23.26
N ALA A 368 7.96 0.39 22.00
CA ALA A 368 7.55 1.53 21.20
C ALA A 368 6.44 2.32 21.91
N HIS A 369 5.42 1.64 22.44
CA HIS A 369 4.32 2.30 23.14
C HIS A 369 4.78 3.00 24.44
N GLN A 370 5.69 2.40 25.21
CA GLN A 370 6.31 3.05 26.37
C GLN A 370 7.06 4.33 25.99
N ASP A 371 7.64 4.37 24.78
CA ASP A 371 8.33 5.54 24.23
C ASP A 371 7.36 6.51 23.50
N SER A 372 6.05 6.33 23.72
CA SER A 372 4.95 7.12 23.12
C SER A 372 4.92 7.05 21.59
N ILE A 373 5.18 5.87 21.03
CA ILE A 373 5.08 5.55 19.60
C ILE A 373 3.99 4.49 19.43
N ASN A 374 2.95 4.81 18.67
CA ASN A 374 1.88 3.84 18.38
C ASN A 374 2.32 2.88 17.27
N VAL A 375 1.96 1.60 17.36
CA VAL A 375 2.27 0.60 16.33
C VAL A 375 0.97 0.04 15.76
N PHE A 376 0.74 0.27 14.48
CA PHE A 376 -0.34 -0.33 13.69
C PHE A 376 0.21 -1.58 13.00
N ALA A 377 -0.44 -2.73 13.19
CA ALA A 377 -0.09 -3.97 12.51
C ALA A 377 -1.07 -4.22 11.36
N VAL A 378 -0.56 -4.45 10.15
CA VAL A 378 -1.35 -4.67 8.94
C VAL A 378 -0.92 -5.99 8.30
N GLY A 379 -1.83 -6.96 8.35
CA GLY A 379 -1.66 -8.28 7.73
C GLY A 379 -2.01 -8.25 6.25
N PHE A 380 -1.14 -8.76 5.38
CA PHE A 380 -1.43 -8.98 3.96
C PHE A 380 -1.52 -10.46 3.60
N GLY A 381 -2.55 -10.83 2.84
CA GLY A 381 -2.81 -12.18 2.36
C GLY A 381 -4.09 -12.78 2.95
N THR A 382 -4.68 -13.72 2.21
CA THR A 382 -5.87 -14.48 2.63
C THR A 382 -5.54 -15.70 3.50
N ASP A 383 -4.29 -16.16 3.44
CA ASP A 383 -3.79 -17.35 4.14
C ASP A 383 -2.80 -17.01 5.25
N ILE A 384 -3.00 -15.88 5.94
CA ILE A 384 -2.28 -15.59 7.18
C ILE A 384 -2.62 -16.70 8.18
N THR A 385 -1.60 -17.38 8.71
CA THR A 385 -1.82 -18.45 9.69
C THR A 385 -2.56 -17.90 10.90
N GLN A 386 -3.32 -18.75 11.59
CA GLN A 386 -3.94 -18.36 12.86
C GLN A 386 -2.92 -17.77 13.84
N GLY A 387 -1.70 -18.33 13.87
CA GLY A 387 -0.64 -17.80 14.70
C GLY A 387 -0.13 -16.43 14.26
N GLY A 388 -0.03 -16.17 12.96
CA GLY A 388 0.30 -14.85 12.41
C GLY A 388 -0.74 -13.80 12.80
N ALA A 389 -2.03 -14.12 12.63
CA ALA A 389 -3.11 -13.21 13.03
C ALA A 389 -3.08 -12.89 14.54
N ASN A 390 -2.84 -13.91 15.38
CA ASN A 390 -2.72 -13.73 16.83
C ASN A 390 -1.55 -12.81 17.17
N GLU A 391 -0.39 -13.05 16.55
CA GLU A 391 0.80 -12.23 16.74
C GLU A 391 0.53 -10.77 16.37
N LEU A 392 -0.11 -10.49 15.23
CA LEU A 392 -0.43 -9.13 14.80
C LEU A 392 -1.42 -8.43 15.76
N ASN A 393 -2.42 -9.14 16.28
CA ASN A 393 -3.32 -8.61 17.29
C ASN A 393 -2.57 -8.25 18.58
N TRP A 394 -1.64 -9.09 19.04
CA TRP A 394 -0.78 -8.76 20.20
C TRP A 394 0.17 -7.59 19.92
N VAL A 395 0.69 -7.46 18.70
CA VAL A 395 1.51 -6.31 18.29
C VAL A 395 0.70 -5.03 18.34
N ALA A 396 -0.52 -5.02 17.79
CA ALA A 396 -1.41 -3.85 17.84
C ALA A 396 -1.74 -3.48 19.30
N TYR A 397 -2.25 -4.44 20.08
CA TYR A 397 -2.67 -4.25 21.47
C TYR A 397 -1.54 -3.66 22.34
N TRP A 398 -0.37 -4.29 22.34
CA TRP A 398 0.77 -3.81 23.13
C TRP A 398 1.45 -2.58 22.52
N GLY A 399 1.28 -2.37 21.21
CA GLY A 399 1.71 -1.20 20.46
C GLY A 399 0.85 0.04 20.67
N GLY A 400 -0.19 -0.02 21.51
CA GLY A 400 -1.07 1.12 21.79
C GLY A 400 -2.08 1.42 20.69
N THR A 401 -2.30 0.47 19.77
CA THR A 401 -3.40 0.52 18.81
C THR A 401 -4.34 -0.66 19.06
N ASP A 402 -5.39 -0.76 18.25
CA ASP A 402 -6.34 -1.86 18.35
C ASP A 402 -6.89 -2.19 16.97
N ASN A 403 -7.32 -3.43 16.79
CA ASN A 403 -8.09 -3.81 15.62
C ASN A 403 -9.58 -3.53 15.92
N PRO A 404 -10.20 -2.50 15.33
CA PRO A 404 -11.58 -2.14 15.66
C PRO A 404 -12.60 -3.20 15.21
N SER A 405 -12.23 -4.12 14.31
CA SER A 405 -13.13 -5.18 13.85
C SER A 405 -13.18 -6.39 14.79
N ASP A 406 -12.19 -6.56 15.66
CA ASP A 406 -12.07 -7.69 16.57
C ASP A 406 -12.04 -7.20 18.02
N THR A 407 -12.91 -7.75 18.86
CA THR A 407 -12.86 -7.44 20.28
C THR A 407 -11.72 -8.22 20.93
N ASN A 408 -10.83 -7.53 21.64
CA ASN A 408 -9.86 -8.14 22.55
C ASN A 408 -10.59 -8.78 23.75
N ILE A 409 -10.76 -10.11 23.81
CA ILE A 409 -11.47 -10.92 24.83
C ILE A 409 -10.54 -11.87 25.66
N GLY A 410 -9.42 -11.41 26.23
CA GLY A 410 -8.26 -12.29 26.47
C GLY A 410 -7.61 -12.27 27.84
N ASP A 411 -6.87 -13.34 28.19
CA ASP A 411 -5.91 -13.27 29.30
C ASP A 411 -4.63 -12.55 28.86
N THR A 412 -4.66 -11.22 28.98
CA THR A 412 -3.56 -10.31 28.66
C THR A 412 -2.28 -10.60 29.44
N THR A 413 -2.34 -11.42 30.50
CA THR A 413 -1.15 -11.82 31.27
C THR A 413 -0.34 -12.93 30.60
N LYS A 414 -0.88 -13.66 29.60
CA LYS A 414 -0.17 -14.78 28.95
C LYS A 414 0.99 -14.33 28.07
N VAL A 415 0.83 -13.18 27.41
CA VAL A 415 1.78 -12.62 26.44
C VAL A 415 2.25 -11.24 26.91
N ASP A 416 2.34 -11.04 28.22
CA ASP A 416 2.68 -9.75 28.85
C ASP A 416 4.18 -9.42 28.73
N PRO A 417 4.55 -8.37 27.99
CA PRO A 417 5.94 -7.94 27.81
C PRO A 417 6.43 -6.97 28.90
N ARG A 418 5.58 -6.56 29.86
CA ARG A 418 5.95 -5.57 30.91
C ARG A 418 7.11 -6.03 31.79
N TYR A 419 7.29 -7.34 31.93
CA TYR A 419 8.34 -7.95 32.74
C TYR A 419 9.53 -8.45 31.89
N GLY A 420 9.63 -7.99 30.64
CA GLY A 420 10.67 -8.40 29.68
C GLY A 420 10.09 -9.23 28.54
N CYS A 421 10.86 -10.19 28.05
CA CYS A 421 10.39 -11.06 26.97
C CYS A 421 9.15 -11.86 27.38
N PRO A 422 8.11 -11.93 26.53
CA PRO A 422 6.93 -12.75 26.79
C PRO A 422 7.29 -14.19 27.16
N VAL A 423 6.67 -14.69 28.22
CA VAL A 423 6.89 -16.08 28.67
C VAL A 423 6.31 -17.10 27.69
N ARG A 424 5.23 -16.73 27.00
CA ARG A 424 4.58 -17.52 25.94
C ARG A 424 4.81 -16.90 24.56
N THR A 425 4.74 -17.73 23.52
CA THR A 425 4.86 -17.29 22.13
C THR A 425 3.53 -16.67 21.70
N PRO A 426 3.48 -15.42 21.25
CA PRO A 426 2.23 -14.78 20.83
C PRO A 426 1.47 -15.56 19.74
N SER A 427 2.19 -16.19 18.80
CA SER A 427 1.57 -16.97 17.74
C SER A 427 0.77 -18.18 18.25
N ASP A 428 1.16 -18.75 19.39
CA ASP A 428 0.48 -19.91 19.98
C ASP A 428 -0.76 -19.52 20.82
N TYR A 429 -1.00 -18.22 21.07
CA TYR A 429 -2.01 -17.75 22.02
C TYR A 429 -2.90 -16.71 21.40
N TYR A 430 -4.20 -17.00 21.36
CA TYR A 430 -5.20 -16.00 21.03
C TYR A 430 -5.09 -14.86 22.07
N LEU A 431 -5.00 -13.64 21.58
CA LEU A 431 -5.76 -12.54 22.16
C LEU A 431 -7.20 -12.90 21.78
N SER A 432 -7.75 -14.01 22.30
CA SER A 432 -8.30 -14.04 23.64
C SER A 432 -9.33 -13.01 23.41
#